data_AF-C2K1W7-F1
#
_entry.id   AF-C2K1W7-F1
#
_cell.length_a   1.000
_cell.length_b   1.000
_cell.length_c   1.000
_cell.angle_alpha   90.00
_cell.angle_beta   90.00
_cell.angle_gamma   90.00
#
_symmetry.space_group_name_H-M   'P 1'
#
loop_
_entity.id
_entity.type
_entity.pdbx_description
1 polymer ?
#
loop_
_entity_poly.entity_id
_entity_poly.type
_entity_poly.pdbx_seq_one_letter_code
_entity_poly.pdbx_strand_id
1 'polypeptide(L)'
;MTNSSVGFSQFYQIQQILDRFLNEKGYNGKEIVFGVRPEDIHSDQAFIDTWPDAIVEAEVSVSELLGATEQLYLKTDNEEYIANVNARDFHSPGDRIRVGFDINKAHFFDKETQMAIVDNPIPIESMN
;
A
#
# COMPACT_ATOMS: atom_id res chain seq x y z
N MET A 1 -6.66 -16.48 -23.80
CA MET A 1 -6.41 -16.66 -22.36
C MET A 1 -5.37 -15.64 -21.97
N THR A 2 -5.78 -14.45 -21.52
CA THR A 2 -4.86 -13.37 -21.18
C THR A 2 -4.34 -13.60 -19.78
N ASN A 3 -3.06 -13.94 -19.65
CA ASN A 3 -2.37 -13.96 -18.36
C ASN A 3 -2.29 -12.52 -17.84
N SER A 4 -3.20 -12.14 -16.96
CA SER A 4 -3.10 -10.90 -16.19
C SER A 4 -2.19 -11.15 -14.99
N SER A 5 -0.88 -11.00 -15.21
CA SER A 5 0.18 -11.09 -14.18
C SER A 5 0.41 -9.76 -13.44
N VAL A 6 -0.57 -8.86 -13.45
CA VAL A 6 -0.35 -7.47 -13.02
C VAL A 6 -0.46 -7.29 -11.50
N GLY A 7 -1.24 -8.12 -10.80
CA GLY A 7 -1.39 -7.99 -9.34
C GLY A 7 -0.26 -8.50 -8.47
N PHE A 8 0.61 -9.38 -8.98
CA PHE A 8 1.74 -9.89 -8.20
C PHE A 8 2.98 -8.98 -8.32
N SER A 9 3.13 -8.26 -9.43
CA SER A 9 4.35 -7.50 -9.74
C SER A 9 4.47 -6.18 -8.96
N GLN A 10 3.35 -5.55 -8.60
CA GLN A 10 3.36 -4.24 -7.96
C GLN A 10 3.59 -4.34 -6.45
N PHE A 11 3.01 -5.36 -5.80
CA PHE A 11 3.40 -5.76 -4.45
C PHE A 11 4.85 -6.27 -4.35
N TYR A 12 5.39 -6.85 -5.43
CA TYR A 12 6.79 -7.28 -5.48
C TYR A 12 7.79 -6.11 -5.43
N GLN A 13 7.44 -4.92 -5.94
CA GLN A 13 8.32 -3.74 -5.82
C GLN A 13 8.37 -3.23 -4.38
N ILE A 14 7.23 -3.22 -3.67
CA ILE A 14 7.19 -2.93 -2.24
C ILE A 14 8.03 -3.96 -1.46
N GLN A 15 7.97 -5.25 -1.84
CA GLN A 15 8.82 -6.29 -1.23
C GLN A 15 10.32 -6.03 -1.39
N GLN A 16 10.79 -5.46 -2.50
CA GLN A 16 12.23 -5.25 -2.72
C GLN A 16 12.86 -4.26 -1.73
N ILE A 17 12.12 -3.22 -1.30
CA ILE A 17 12.61 -2.24 -0.31
C ILE A 17 12.76 -2.89 1.09
N LEU A 18 11.95 -3.90 1.37
CA LEU A 18 11.86 -4.58 2.67
C LEU A 18 12.71 -5.84 2.74
N ASP A 19 13.26 -6.25 1.59
CA ASP A 19 13.89 -7.54 1.35
C ASP A 19 15.02 -7.80 2.35
N ARG A 20 15.86 -6.80 2.65
CA ARG A 20 16.99 -6.99 3.58
C ARG A 20 16.54 -7.44 4.98
N PHE A 21 15.54 -6.81 5.59
CA PHE A 21 15.10 -7.19 6.95
C PHE A 21 14.24 -8.43 6.98
N LEU A 22 13.33 -8.57 6.02
CA LEU A 22 12.51 -9.76 5.92
C LEU A 22 13.40 -10.99 5.70
N ASN A 23 14.49 -10.83 4.93
CA ASN A 23 15.49 -11.87 4.75
C ASN A 23 16.24 -12.20 6.06
N GLU A 24 16.70 -11.20 6.81
CA GLU A 24 17.33 -11.41 8.13
C GLU A 24 16.41 -12.13 9.13
N LYS A 25 15.10 -11.87 9.04
CA LYS A 25 14.07 -12.53 9.88
C LYS A 25 13.61 -13.88 9.35
N GLY A 26 14.15 -14.34 8.21
CA GLY A 26 13.82 -15.65 7.63
C GLY A 26 12.48 -15.71 6.90
N TYR A 27 12.02 -14.57 6.38
CA TYR A 27 10.80 -14.42 5.58
C TYR A 27 11.05 -14.34 4.08
N ASN A 28 12.28 -14.58 3.61
CA ASN A 28 12.58 -14.62 2.19
C ASN A 28 11.67 -15.62 1.45
N GLY A 29 10.96 -15.14 0.43
CA GLY A 29 10.03 -15.94 -0.37
C GLY A 29 8.80 -16.46 0.38
N LYS A 30 8.56 -16.03 1.62
CA LYS A 30 7.35 -16.37 2.37
C LYS A 30 6.26 -15.32 2.14
N GLU A 31 5.02 -15.78 2.12
CA GLU A 31 3.88 -14.88 2.16
C GLU A 31 3.75 -14.27 3.56
N ILE A 32 3.54 -12.96 3.60
CA ILE A 32 3.36 -12.17 4.82
C ILE A 32 2.10 -11.32 4.66
N VAL A 33 1.56 -10.85 5.79
CA VAL A 33 0.46 -9.88 5.79
C VAL A 33 1.06 -8.49 5.89
N PHE A 34 0.72 -7.64 4.93
CA PHE A 34 1.03 -6.21 4.93
C PHE A 34 -0.13 -5.43 5.54
N GLY A 35 0.18 -4.60 6.53
CA GLY A 35 -0.78 -3.70 7.16
C GLY A 35 -0.34 -2.25 7.02
N VAL A 36 -1.24 -1.40 6.55
CA VAL A 36 -1.08 0.07 6.52
C VAL A 36 -2.37 0.68 7.05
N ARG A 37 -2.30 1.85 7.65
CA ARG A 37 -3.51 2.57 8.06
C ARG A 37 -4.10 3.34 6.88
N PRO A 38 -5.42 3.52 6.78
CA PRO A 38 -6.05 4.28 5.71
C PRO A 38 -5.49 5.70 5.52
N GLU A 39 -5.13 6.38 6.62
CA GLU A 39 -4.54 7.73 6.59
C GLU A 39 -3.09 7.78 6.08
N ASP A 40 -2.42 6.63 5.99
CA ASP A 40 -1.05 6.48 5.49
C ASP A 40 -1.05 5.96 4.02
N ILE A 41 -2.21 6.04 3.36
CA ILE A 41 -2.38 5.83 1.91
C ILE A 41 -2.68 7.20 1.28
N HIS A 42 -1.83 7.60 0.34
CA HIS A 42 -1.78 8.94 -0.21
C HIS A 42 -2.30 8.98 -1.65
N SER A 43 -3.19 9.93 -1.97
CA SER A 43 -3.59 10.23 -3.36
C SER A 43 -2.91 11.49 -3.92
N ASP A 44 -2.17 12.24 -3.09
CA ASP A 44 -1.58 13.51 -3.50
C ASP A 44 -0.40 13.31 -4.45
N GLN A 45 -0.36 14.14 -5.50
CA GLN A 45 0.66 14.01 -6.55
C GLN A 45 2.09 14.20 -6.03
N ALA A 46 2.27 15.00 -4.98
CA ALA A 46 3.59 15.25 -4.38
C ALA A 46 4.18 13.96 -3.76
N PHE A 47 3.37 13.18 -3.04
CA PHE A 47 3.77 11.88 -2.54
C PHE A 47 4.09 10.93 -3.70
N ILE A 48 3.21 10.88 -4.71
CA ILE A 48 3.36 10.01 -5.88
C ILE A 48 4.67 10.25 -6.63
N ASP A 49 5.04 11.52 -6.81
CA ASP A 49 6.28 11.91 -7.50
C ASP A 49 7.53 11.63 -6.65
N THR A 50 7.40 11.71 -5.33
CA THR A 50 8.52 11.47 -4.39
C THR A 50 8.82 9.99 -4.22
N TRP A 51 7.78 9.14 -4.22
CA TRP A 51 7.89 7.70 -3.94
C TRP A 51 7.32 6.84 -5.08
N PRO A 52 7.89 6.91 -6.29
CA PRO A 52 7.33 6.25 -7.47
C PRO A 52 7.28 4.71 -7.36
N ASP A 53 8.13 4.12 -6.52
CA ASP A 53 8.21 2.67 -6.29
C ASP A 53 7.18 2.17 -5.25
N ALA A 54 6.44 3.07 -4.60
CA ALA A 54 5.44 2.76 -3.58
C ALA A 54 4.00 2.99 -4.07
N ILE A 55 3.79 2.95 -5.40
CA ILE A 55 2.53 3.35 -6.05
C ILE A 55 1.75 2.15 -6.56
N VAL A 56 0.44 2.17 -6.35
CA VAL A 56 -0.52 1.19 -6.84
C VAL A 56 -1.63 1.89 -7.62
N GLU A 57 -2.05 1.31 -8.75
CA GLU A 57 -3.27 1.73 -9.43
C GLU A 57 -4.49 1.03 -8.81
N ALA A 58 -5.56 1.80 -8.56
CA ALA A 58 -6.77 1.31 -7.95
C ALA A 58 -8.01 1.89 -8.60
N GLU A 59 -9.09 1.12 -8.60
CA GLU A 59 -10.44 1.57 -8.94
C GLU A 59 -11.17 2.04 -7.68
N VAL A 60 -11.76 3.23 -7.73
CA VAL A 60 -12.62 3.74 -6.66
C VAL A 60 -13.98 3.05 -6.74
N SER A 61 -14.28 2.18 -5.79
CA SER A 61 -15.57 1.50 -5.69
C SER A 61 -16.62 2.37 -4.99
N VAL A 62 -16.21 3.11 -3.96
CA VAL A 62 -17.05 4.06 -3.21
C VAL A 62 -16.20 5.27 -2.82
N SER A 63 -16.80 6.45 -2.89
CA SER A 63 -16.23 7.70 -2.35
C SER A 63 -17.21 8.29 -1.34
N GLU A 64 -16.72 8.53 -0.12
CA GLU A 64 -17.48 9.13 0.97
C GLU A 64 -16.83 10.44 1.43
N LEU A 65 -17.47 11.56 1.12
CA LEU A 65 -17.04 12.87 1.59
C LEU A 65 -17.45 13.07 3.06
N LEU A 66 -16.47 13.24 3.95
CA LEU A 66 -16.66 13.38 5.41
C LEU A 66 -16.23 14.75 5.92
N GLY A 67 -16.42 15.77 5.08
CA GLY A 67 -16.06 17.15 5.37
C GLY A 67 -14.65 17.48 4.90
N ALA A 68 -13.67 17.39 5.80
CA ALA A 68 -12.28 17.72 5.46
C ALA A 68 -11.52 16.56 4.78
N THR A 69 -12.05 15.35 4.90
CA THR A 69 -11.48 14.14 4.30
C THR A 69 -12.50 13.43 3.43
N GLU A 70 -11.97 12.56 2.58
CA GLU A 70 -12.73 11.64 1.74
C GLU A 70 -12.25 10.22 2.04
N GLN A 71 -13.17 9.32 2.40
CA GLN A 71 -12.88 7.90 2.49
C GLN A 71 -13.13 7.25 1.14
N LEU A 72 -12.08 6.66 0.58
CA LEU A 72 -12.11 5.94 -0.68
C LEU A 72 -12.05 4.45 -0.40
N TYR A 73 -13.03 3.72 -0.90
CA TYR A 73 -12.98 2.27 -0.98
C TYR A 73 -12.34 1.92 -2.32
N LEU A 74 -11.16 1.32 -2.26
CA LEU A 74 -10.29 1.09 -3.38
C LEU A 74 -10.18 -0.39 -3.68
N LYS A 75 -10.10 -0.71 -4.97
CA LYS A 75 -9.91 -2.07 -5.45
C LYS A 75 -8.71 -2.17 -6.37
N THR A 76 -7.82 -3.11 -6.06
CA THR A 76 -6.70 -3.49 -6.93
C THR A 76 -6.72 -5.01 -7.06
N ASP A 77 -6.88 -5.51 -8.29
CA ASP A 77 -7.07 -6.93 -8.58
C ASP A 77 -8.17 -7.59 -7.72
N ASN A 78 -7.78 -8.42 -6.76
CA ASN A 78 -8.68 -9.14 -5.85
C ASN A 78 -8.67 -8.59 -4.42
N GLU A 79 -7.91 -7.52 -4.17
CA GLU A 79 -7.79 -6.89 -2.85
C GLU A 79 -8.62 -5.61 -2.78
N GLU A 80 -9.26 -5.42 -1.63
CA GLU A 80 -10.04 -4.23 -1.31
C GLU A 80 -9.46 -3.58 -0.05
N TYR A 81 -9.32 -2.25 -0.08
CA TYR A 81 -8.75 -1.48 1.02
C TYR A 81 -9.34 -0.07 1.05
N ILE A 82 -9.12 0.63 2.15
CA ILE A 82 -9.65 1.97 2.36
C ILE A 82 -8.49 2.95 2.46
N ALA A 83 -8.59 4.07 1.75
CA ALA A 83 -7.74 5.24 1.92
C ALA A 83 -8.55 6.39 2.52
N ASN A 84 -7.94 7.17 3.41
CA ASN A 84 -8.55 8.37 3.97
C ASN A 84 -7.74 9.59 3.52
N VAL A 85 -8.23 10.29 2.51
CA VAL A 85 -7.49 11.32 1.77
C VAL A 85 -8.07 12.71 1.97
N ASN A 86 -7.37 13.75 1.47
CA ASN A 86 -7.85 15.11 1.55
C ASN A 86 -9.04 15.34 0.60
N ALA A 87 -10.14 15.88 1.11
CA ALA A 87 -11.36 16.12 0.32
C ALA A 87 -11.19 17.14 -0.84
N ARG A 88 -10.08 17.88 -0.90
CA ARG A 88 -9.78 18.80 -2.02
C ARG A 88 -9.45 18.05 -3.31
N ASP A 89 -8.93 16.84 -3.19
CA ASP A 89 -8.59 15.96 -4.30
C ASP A 89 -9.74 14.96 -4.48
N PHE A 90 -10.95 15.47 -4.74
CA PHE A 90 -12.16 14.65 -4.81
C PHE A 90 -12.10 13.59 -5.92
N HIS A 91 -12.53 12.37 -5.62
CA HIS A 91 -12.58 11.26 -6.56
C HIS A 91 -13.98 10.64 -6.67
N SER A 92 -14.39 10.25 -7.88
CA SER A 92 -15.71 9.65 -8.12
C SER A 92 -15.64 8.12 -8.15
N PRO A 93 -16.72 7.41 -7.77
CA PRO A 93 -16.83 5.98 -8.05
C PRO A 93 -16.63 5.68 -9.54
N GLY A 94 -15.81 4.67 -9.84
CA GLY A 94 -15.37 4.29 -11.18
C GLY A 94 -14.06 4.95 -11.63
N ASP A 95 -13.53 5.93 -10.90
CA ASP A 95 -12.23 6.52 -11.21
C ASP A 95 -11.12 5.49 -11.04
N ARG A 96 -10.14 5.52 -11.96
CA ARG A 96 -8.86 4.82 -11.80
C ARG A 96 -7.82 5.81 -11.31
N ILE A 97 -7.36 5.64 -10.09
CA ILE A 97 -6.42 6.55 -9.44
C ILE A 97 -5.12 5.84 -9.10
N ARG A 98 -4.06 6.63 -8.91
CA ARG A 98 -2.80 6.15 -8.33
C ARG A 98 -2.80 6.52 -6.86
N VAL A 99 -2.47 5.56 -6.01
CA VAL A 99 -2.30 5.78 -4.58
C VAL A 99 -0.92 5.28 -4.14
N GLY A 100 -0.30 6.02 -3.23
CA GLY A 100 0.99 5.69 -2.63
C GLY A 100 0.83 5.15 -1.22
N PHE A 101 1.59 4.12 -0.89
CA PHE A 101 1.61 3.54 0.45
C PHE A 101 2.83 4.05 1.22
N ASP A 102 2.63 4.66 2.40
CA ASP A 102 3.76 5.05 3.26
C ASP A 102 4.36 3.82 3.96
N ILE A 103 5.30 3.18 3.27
CA ILE A 103 5.98 1.96 3.73
C ILE A 103 6.72 2.19 5.07
N ASN A 104 7.11 3.43 5.39
CA ASN A 104 7.76 3.73 6.67
C ASN A 104 6.83 3.54 7.87
N LYS A 105 5.52 3.57 7.65
CA LYS A 105 4.49 3.38 8.67
C LYS A 105 3.73 2.07 8.51
N ALA A 106 4.15 1.24 7.56
CA ALA A 106 3.58 -0.08 7.38
C ALA A 106 4.05 -1.06 8.48
N HIS A 107 3.22 -2.06 8.72
CA HIS A 107 3.47 -3.17 9.61
C HIS A 107 3.41 -4.49 8.84
N PHE A 108 4.21 -5.46 9.27
CA PHE A 108 4.27 -6.78 8.65
C PHE A 108 3.96 -7.83 9.69
N PHE A 109 3.16 -8.82 9.31
CA PHE A 109 2.75 -9.91 10.18
C PHE A 109 3.02 -11.25 9.51
N ASP A 110 3.43 -12.22 10.32
CA ASP A 110 3.54 -13.60 9.88
C ASP A 110 2.14 -14.14 9.54
N LYS A 111 2.00 -14.77 8.37
CA LYS A 111 0.70 -15.19 7.85
C LYS A 111 0.05 -16.30 8.69
N GLU A 112 0.83 -17.17 9.31
CA GLU A 112 0.33 -18.33 10.06
C GLU A 112 0.00 -17.97 11.51
N THR A 113 0.92 -17.26 12.17
CA THR A 113 0.85 -16.93 13.60
C THR A 113 0.17 -15.59 13.86
N GLN A 114 0.02 -14.74 12.84
CA GLN A 114 -0.47 -13.36 12.93
C GLN A 114 0.36 -12.45 13.84
N MET A 115 1.54 -12.88 14.27
CA MET A 115 2.44 -12.07 15.08
C MET A 115 3.16 -11.03 14.22
N ALA A 116 3.39 -9.84 14.79
CA ALA A 116 4.17 -8.80 14.13
C ALA A 116 5.62 -9.26 13.90
N ILE A 117 6.14 -9.02 12.69
CA ILE A 117 7.52 -9.33 12.29
C ILE A 117 8.47 -8.20 12.73
N VAL A 118 7.96 -6.96 12.79
CA VAL A 118 8.69 -5.76 13.24
C VAL A 118 7.75 -4.89 14.08
N ASP A 119 8.25 -4.43 15.23
CA ASP A 119 7.51 -3.56 16.16
C ASP A 119 7.94 -2.08 16.05
N ASN A 120 9.01 -1.80 15.28
CA ASN A 120 9.57 -0.45 15.10
C ASN A 120 9.59 -0.04 13.61
N PRO A 121 9.49 1.28 13.32
CA PRO A 121 9.59 1.81 11.96
C PRO A 121 10.87 1.35 11.26
N ILE A 122 10.77 1.04 9.97
CA ILE A 122 11.93 0.65 9.16
C ILE A 122 12.83 1.88 9.00
N PRO A 123 14.12 1.82 9.40
CA PRO A 123 15.02 2.96 9.28
C PRO A 123 15.21 3.37 7.81
N ILE A 124 15.15 4.66 7.49
CA ILE A 124 15.31 5.17 6.11
C ILE A 124 16.64 4.73 5.48
N GLU A 125 17.69 4.59 6.29
CA GLU A 125 19.03 4.13 5.88
C GLU A 125 19.05 2.74 5.25
N SER A 126 18.00 1.98 5.49
CA SER A 126 17.89 0.60 5.06
C SER A 126 17.08 0.40 3.78
N MET A 127 16.51 1.50 3.26
CA MET A 127 15.86 1.60 1.95
C MET A 127 16.85 1.89 0.82
N ASN A 128 18.16 1.94 1.12
CA ASN A 128 19.26 2.13 0.17
C ASN A 128 20.15 0.88 0.03
#